data_AF-A0A5J4E409-F1
#
_entry.id   AF-A0A5J4E409-F1
#
_cell.length_a   1.000
_cell.length_b   1.000
_cell.length_c   1.000
_cell.angle_alpha   90.00
_cell.angle_beta   90.00
_cell.angle_gamma   90.00
#
_symmetry.space_group_name_H-M   'P 1'
#
loop_
_entity.id
_entity.type
_entity.pdbx_description
1 polymer ?
#
loop_
_entity_poly.entity_id
_entity_poly.type
_entity_poly.pdbx_seq_one_letter_code
_entity_poly.pdbx_strand_id
1 'polypeptide(L)'
;MEHRPTKSEELFLSLGYNRFYDLFYEIMEDDFWGNKPWYRFSKISNAFAVYAELLSYEAFEHVLKALKRQRPPMEAEIGGPLLKFIRNVIAHSPLYESWEEIWISKTLVNWNREGLAIDRFLKKFSGHDEVKYRFWENDKKRMTYMSIKFPEKYSEEKIYLKDIISEKDGVKFSLIMMRKILDTQIESADGKT
;
A
#
# COMPACT_ATOMS: atom_id res chain seq x y z
N MET A 1 -17.56 15.88 17.35
CA MET A 1 -18.18 16.84 16.43
C MET A 1 -18.05 16.26 15.04
N GLU A 2 -19.14 16.13 14.29
CA GLU A 2 -19.06 15.78 12.86
C GLU A 2 -18.32 16.91 12.14
N HIS A 3 -17.07 16.67 11.77
CA HIS A 3 -16.33 17.60 10.92
C HIS A 3 -16.86 17.42 9.50
N ARG A 4 -17.78 18.30 9.08
CA ARG A 4 -18.19 18.35 7.67
C ARG A 4 -17.05 18.94 6.83
N PRO A 5 -16.79 18.41 5.63
CA PRO A 5 -15.76 18.96 4.78
C PRO A 5 -16.06 20.40 4.36
N THR A 6 -15.03 21.24 4.20
CA THR A 6 -15.16 22.53 3.53
C THR A 6 -15.35 22.32 2.02
N LYS A 7 -15.84 23.32 1.27
CA LYS A 7 -15.98 23.22 -0.20
C LYS A 7 -14.68 22.84 -0.92
N SER A 8 -13.54 23.32 -0.41
CA SER A 8 -12.22 22.99 -0.96
C SER A 8 -11.86 21.53 -0.69
N GLU A 9 -12.19 21.03 0.50
CA GLU A 9 -12.00 19.62 0.86
C GLU A 9 -12.92 18.71 0.06
N GLU A 10 -14.20 19.08 -0.13
CA GLU A 10 -15.15 18.33 -0.97
C GLU A 10 -14.63 18.20 -2.41
N LEU A 11 -14.14 19.30 -2.99
CA LEU A 11 -13.58 19.30 -4.34
C LEU A 11 -12.33 18.42 -4.42
N PHE A 12 -11.40 18.57 -3.47
CA PHE A 12 -10.19 17.76 -3.42
C PHE A 12 -10.52 16.26 -3.26
N LEU A 13 -11.41 15.92 -2.32
CA LEU A 13 -11.82 14.54 -2.09
C LEU A 13 -12.46 13.95 -3.35
N SER A 14 -13.39 14.67 -3.98
CA SER A 14 -14.02 14.22 -5.24
C SER A 14 -12.98 13.91 -6.32
N LEU A 15 -12.03 14.82 -6.57
CA LEU A 15 -10.96 14.62 -7.55
C LEU A 15 -10.02 13.48 -7.15
N GLY A 16 -9.65 13.38 -5.87
CA GLY A 16 -8.75 12.37 -5.35
C GLY A 16 -9.35 10.96 -5.40
N TYR A 17 -10.60 10.79 -4.99
CA TYR A 17 -11.31 9.50 -5.08
C TYR A 17 -11.45 9.07 -6.54
N ASN A 18 -11.96 9.95 -7.42
CA ASN A 18 -12.10 9.63 -8.84
C ASN A 18 -10.75 9.19 -9.43
N ARG A 19 -9.68 9.95 -9.16
CA ARG A 19 -8.35 9.61 -9.65
C ARG A 19 -7.84 8.28 -9.10
N PHE A 20 -8.06 8.00 -7.82
CA PHE A 20 -7.66 6.73 -7.22
C PHE A 20 -8.40 5.56 -7.87
N TYR A 21 -9.72 5.66 -8.05
CA TYR A 21 -10.50 4.56 -8.65
C TYR A 21 -10.19 4.35 -10.12
N ASP A 22 -9.97 5.42 -10.90
CA ASP A 22 -9.52 5.30 -12.30
C ASP A 22 -8.22 4.49 -12.40
N LEU A 23 -7.23 4.82 -11.56
CA LEU A 23 -5.96 4.10 -11.50
C LEU A 23 -6.13 2.69 -10.97
N PHE A 24 -6.96 2.50 -9.94
CA PHE A 24 -7.24 1.19 -9.38
C PHE A 24 -7.77 0.26 -10.46
N TYR A 25 -8.81 0.66 -11.19
CA TYR A 25 -9.40 -0.18 -12.22
C TYR A 25 -8.42 -0.44 -13.36
N GLU A 26 -7.70 0.58 -13.84
CA GLU A 26 -6.66 0.43 -14.87
C GLU A 26 -5.59 -0.60 -14.46
N ILE A 27 -5.02 -0.48 -13.25
CA ILE A 27 -3.92 -1.33 -12.79
C ILE A 27 -4.38 -2.77 -12.50
N MET A 28 -5.63 -2.92 -12.05
CA MET A 28 -6.18 -4.22 -11.68
C MET A 28 -6.51 -5.09 -12.89
N GLU A 29 -6.59 -4.54 -14.09
CA GLU A 29 -6.80 -5.31 -15.31
C GLU A 29 -5.62 -6.24 -15.63
N ASP A 30 -5.94 -7.37 -16.28
CA ASP A 30 -4.93 -8.40 -16.54
C ASP A 30 -3.97 -7.98 -17.68
N ASP A 31 -4.42 -7.14 -18.62
CA ASP A 31 -3.64 -6.59 -19.74
C ASP A 31 -2.65 -5.49 -19.32
N PHE A 32 -2.94 -4.77 -18.23
CA PHE A 32 -2.05 -3.77 -17.65
C PHE A 32 -0.63 -4.30 -17.44
N TRP A 33 -0.52 -5.57 -17.04
CA TRP A 33 0.76 -6.23 -16.75
C TRP A 33 1.60 -6.49 -18.00
N GLY A 34 1.03 -6.37 -19.21
CA GLY A 34 1.76 -6.41 -20.48
C GLY A 34 2.46 -5.09 -20.85
N ASN A 35 2.19 -3.99 -20.13
CA ASN A 35 2.82 -2.70 -20.39
C ASN A 35 4.30 -2.67 -19.99
N LYS A 36 5.03 -1.69 -20.53
CA LYS A 36 6.43 -1.44 -20.19
C LYS A 36 6.61 -1.16 -18.68
N PRO A 37 7.71 -1.60 -18.04
CA PRO A 37 7.94 -1.42 -16.60
C PRO A 37 7.78 0.02 -16.12
N TRP A 38 8.36 0.99 -16.83
CA TRP A 38 8.22 2.42 -16.51
C TRP A 38 6.76 2.89 -16.50
N TYR A 39 5.97 2.48 -17.49
CA TYR A 39 4.55 2.86 -17.55
C TYR A 39 3.81 2.30 -16.35
N ARG A 40 3.98 1.00 -16.06
CA ARG A 40 3.34 0.36 -14.90
C ARG A 40 3.74 1.09 -13.61
N PHE A 41 5.04 1.29 -13.41
CA PHE A 41 5.57 1.93 -12.23
C PHE A 41 5.10 3.38 -12.06
N SER A 42 4.96 4.13 -13.15
CA SER A 42 4.43 5.49 -13.13
C SER A 42 2.96 5.53 -12.64
N LYS A 43 2.13 4.59 -13.11
CA LYS A 43 0.72 4.47 -12.71
C LYS A 43 0.58 4.01 -11.27
N ILE A 44 1.36 3.00 -10.88
CA ILE A 44 1.45 2.51 -9.51
C ILE A 44 1.86 3.64 -8.57
N SER A 45 2.95 4.34 -8.86
CA SER A 45 3.45 5.44 -8.02
C SER A 45 2.41 6.56 -7.89
N ASN A 46 1.70 6.88 -8.98
CA ASN A 46 0.62 7.86 -8.96
C ASN A 46 -0.52 7.41 -8.03
N ALA A 47 -0.94 6.14 -8.09
CA ALA A 47 -2.00 5.61 -7.23
C ALA A 47 -1.62 5.68 -5.74
N PHE A 48 -0.38 5.34 -5.42
CA PHE A 48 0.16 5.43 -4.06
C PHE A 48 0.26 6.87 -3.56
N ALA A 49 0.65 7.81 -4.42
CA ALA A 49 0.71 9.23 -4.09
C ALA A 49 -0.71 9.79 -3.83
N VAL A 50 -1.65 9.53 -4.72
CA VAL A 50 -3.06 9.96 -4.55
C VAL A 50 -3.65 9.39 -3.27
N TYR A 51 -3.41 8.11 -2.98
CA TYR A 51 -3.84 7.50 -1.72
C TYR A 51 -3.21 8.17 -0.49
N ALA A 52 -1.92 8.53 -0.55
CA ALA A 52 -1.26 9.23 0.56
C ALA A 52 -1.86 10.62 0.80
N GLU A 53 -2.19 11.34 -0.27
CA GLU A 53 -2.87 12.64 -0.21
C GLU A 53 -4.29 12.51 0.38
N LEU A 54 -5.07 11.50 -0.06
CA LEU A 54 -6.38 11.20 0.53
C LEU A 54 -6.27 10.92 2.04
N LEU A 55 -5.30 10.11 2.47
CA LEU A 55 -5.07 9.80 3.89
C LEU A 55 -4.70 11.01 4.76
N SER A 56 -4.25 12.12 4.17
CA SER A 56 -3.88 13.33 4.93
C SER A 56 -5.08 14.07 5.52
N TYR A 57 -6.28 13.79 5.02
CA TYR A 57 -7.51 14.41 5.50
C TYR A 57 -7.87 13.92 6.91
N GLU A 58 -8.27 14.84 7.79
CA GLU A 58 -8.34 14.60 9.24
C GLU A 58 -9.37 13.51 9.64
N ALA A 59 -10.44 13.35 8.85
CA ALA A 59 -11.46 12.32 9.07
C ALA A 59 -10.93 10.87 8.98
N PHE A 60 -9.71 10.66 8.49
CA PHE A 60 -9.12 9.34 8.31
C PHE A 60 -8.63 8.68 9.61
N GLU A 61 -8.33 9.46 10.66
CA GLU A 61 -7.85 8.90 11.93
C GLU A 61 -8.84 7.93 12.58
N HIS A 62 -10.14 8.26 12.51
CA HIS A 62 -11.21 7.48 13.14
C HIS A 62 -11.46 6.15 12.39
N VAL A 63 -11.43 6.19 11.06
CA VAL A 63 -11.65 5.00 10.21
C VAL A 63 -10.49 4.00 10.35
N LEU A 64 -9.24 4.48 10.39
CA LEU A 64 -8.07 3.64 10.62
C LEU A 64 -8.09 2.93 11.98
N LYS A 65 -8.67 3.56 13.02
CA LYS A 65 -8.85 2.96 14.35
C LYS A 65 -9.97 1.89 14.34
N ALA A 66 -11.05 2.10 13.59
CA ALA A 66 -12.14 1.14 13.46
C ALA A 66 -11.73 -0.13 12.68
N LEU A 67 -11.04 0.03 11.54
CA LEU A 67 -10.59 -1.10 10.70
C LEU A 67 -9.61 -2.03 11.40
N LYS A 68 -8.79 -1.51 12.32
CA LYS A 68 -7.88 -2.34 13.14
C LYS A 68 -8.63 -3.30 14.09
N ARG A 69 -9.86 -2.97 14.48
CA ARG A 69 -10.67 -3.79 15.40
C ARG A 69 -11.44 -4.91 14.69
N GLN A 70 -11.69 -4.78 13.38
CA GLN A 70 -12.53 -5.71 12.62
C GLN A 70 -11.74 -6.80 11.85
N ARG A 71 -10.43 -6.64 11.65
CA ARG A 71 -9.63 -7.60 10.86
C ARG A 71 -9.27 -8.87 11.67
N PRO A 72 -9.23 -10.06 11.05
CA PRO A 72 -8.71 -11.27 11.68
C PRO A 72 -7.26 -11.07 12.18
N PRO A 73 -6.84 -11.72 13.29
CA PRO A 73 -5.58 -11.42 13.97
C PRO A 73 -4.33 -11.48 13.06
N MET A 74 -4.28 -12.46 12.16
CA MET A 74 -3.10 -12.72 11.32
C MET A 74 -3.03 -11.81 10.07
N GLU A 75 -4.17 -11.48 9.45
CA GLU A 75 -4.24 -10.47 8.38
C GLU A 75 -3.90 -9.06 8.89
N ALA A 76 -4.26 -8.78 10.14
CA ALA A 76 -3.90 -7.55 10.83
C ALA A 76 -2.39 -7.46 11.15
N GLU A 77 -1.76 -8.59 11.49
CA GLU A 77 -0.37 -8.61 11.98
C GLU A 77 0.67 -8.31 10.90
N ILE A 78 0.51 -8.85 9.68
CA ILE A 78 1.45 -8.62 8.57
C ILE A 78 0.91 -7.63 7.54
N GLY A 79 -0.39 -7.66 7.25
CA GLY A 79 -0.95 -6.89 6.14
C GLY A 79 -0.87 -5.38 6.34
N GLY A 80 -1.18 -4.90 7.56
CA GLY A 80 -1.04 -3.49 7.91
C GLY A 80 0.42 -3.01 7.81
N PRO A 81 1.37 -3.69 8.47
CA PRO A 81 2.79 -3.38 8.34
C PRO A 81 3.34 -3.48 6.91
N LEU A 82 2.95 -4.48 6.12
CA LEU A 82 3.40 -4.66 4.75
C LEU A 82 2.90 -3.52 3.84
N LEU A 83 1.62 -3.17 3.92
CA LEU A 83 1.07 -2.03 3.16
C LEU A 83 1.84 -0.76 3.49
N LYS A 84 2.09 -0.53 4.78
CA LYS A 84 2.85 0.64 5.23
C LYS A 84 4.28 0.58 4.72
N PHE A 85 4.94 -0.57 4.75
CA PHE A 85 6.28 -0.77 4.21
C PHE A 85 6.34 -0.43 2.72
N ILE A 86 5.53 -1.09 1.88
CA ILE A 86 5.51 -0.88 0.43
C ILE A 86 5.25 0.60 0.11
N ARG A 87 4.25 1.20 0.76
CA ARG A 87 3.91 2.62 0.53
C ARG A 87 5.07 3.55 0.84
N ASN A 88 5.77 3.32 1.96
CA ASN A 88 6.90 4.17 2.33
C ASN A 88 8.10 3.91 1.42
N VAL A 89 8.34 2.67 1.00
CA VAL A 89 9.39 2.35 0.02
C VAL A 89 9.14 3.12 -1.27
N ILE A 90 7.94 3.02 -1.88
CA ILE A 90 7.61 3.73 -3.12
C ILE A 90 7.69 5.25 -2.94
N ALA A 91 7.11 5.79 -1.87
CA ALA A 91 7.09 7.24 -1.64
C ALA A 91 8.49 7.85 -1.41
N HIS A 92 9.43 7.07 -0.86
CA HIS A 92 10.81 7.51 -0.60
C HIS A 92 11.80 7.01 -1.65
N SER A 93 11.31 6.49 -2.77
CA SER A 93 12.11 5.97 -3.87
C SER A 93 11.85 6.72 -5.19
N PRO A 94 11.91 8.07 -5.22
CA PRO A 94 11.72 8.84 -6.47
C PRO A 94 12.87 8.66 -7.48
N LEU A 95 13.84 7.79 -7.18
CA LEU A 95 15.07 7.58 -7.92
C LEU A 95 14.99 6.43 -8.93
N TYR A 96 13.90 5.66 -8.93
CA TYR A 96 13.76 4.45 -9.72
C TYR A 96 12.61 4.57 -10.72
N GLU A 97 12.72 3.80 -11.80
CA GLU A 97 11.72 3.79 -12.88
C GLU A 97 10.95 2.48 -12.95
N SER A 98 11.35 1.45 -12.20
CA SER A 98 10.66 0.17 -12.15
C SER A 98 10.72 -0.48 -10.78
N TRP A 99 9.73 -1.34 -10.48
CA TRP A 99 9.69 -2.12 -9.23
C TRP A 99 10.94 -2.99 -9.02
N GLU A 100 11.47 -3.50 -10.13
CA GLU A 100 12.58 -4.45 -10.16
C GLU A 100 13.94 -3.84 -9.78
N GLU A 101 14.05 -2.52 -9.90
CA GLU A 101 15.25 -1.74 -9.59
C GLU A 101 15.28 -1.26 -8.14
N ILE A 102 14.12 -1.20 -7.47
CA ILE A 102 14.02 -0.66 -6.12
C ILE A 102 14.81 -1.55 -5.17
N TRP A 103 15.79 -0.92 -4.52
CA TRP A 103 16.54 -1.53 -3.43
C TRP A 103 16.67 -0.54 -2.27
N ILE A 104 16.79 -1.10 -1.09
CA ILE A 104 17.01 -0.37 0.16
C ILE A 104 18.16 -1.01 0.94
N SER A 105 18.77 -0.29 1.86
CA SER A 105 19.75 -0.82 2.82
C SER A 105 19.54 -0.16 4.17
N LYS A 106 20.12 -0.69 5.24
CA LYS A 106 19.99 -0.07 6.57
C LYS A 106 20.50 1.38 6.60
N THR A 107 21.63 1.68 5.96
CA THR A 107 22.13 3.05 5.79
C THR A 107 21.12 3.93 5.05
N LEU A 108 20.65 3.48 3.88
CA LEU A 108 19.73 4.29 3.07
C LEU A 108 18.41 4.51 3.79
N VAL A 109 17.85 3.50 4.45
CA VAL A 109 16.57 3.62 5.16
C VAL A 109 16.65 4.59 6.33
N ASN A 110 17.78 4.64 7.02
CA ASN A 110 17.98 5.44 8.22
C ASN A 110 18.69 6.78 7.97
N TRP A 111 18.84 7.20 6.71
CA TRP A 111 19.58 8.42 6.32
C TRP A 111 19.16 9.68 7.09
N ASN A 112 17.86 9.83 7.36
CA ASN A 112 17.31 10.96 8.11
C ASN A 112 17.16 10.61 9.60
N ARG A 113 16.47 9.50 9.91
CA ARG A 113 16.20 9.07 11.28
C ARG A 113 15.91 7.57 11.37
N GLU A 114 16.43 6.93 12.42
CA GLU A 114 16.08 5.55 12.77
C GLU A 114 14.64 5.37 13.27
N GLY A 115 14.12 4.13 13.19
CA GLY A 115 12.81 3.77 13.75
C GLY A 115 11.61 4.21 12.92
N LEU A 116 11.83 4.65 11.68
CA LEU A 116 10.75 4.96 10.73
C LEU A 116 10.08 3.69 10.19
N ALA A 117 9.09 3.84 9.31
CA ALA A 117 8.22 2.76 8.88
C ALA A 117 8.98 1.57 8.25
N ILE A 118 9.91 1.87 7.35
CA ILE A 118 10.72 0.86 6.64
C ILE A 118 11.66 0.15 7.63
N ASP A 119 12.37 0.93 8.46
CA ASP A 119 13.29 0.42 9.49
C ASP A 119 12.60 -0.53 10.48
N ARG A 120 11.42 -0.13 10.99
CA ARG A 120 10.64 -0.96 11.91
C ARG A 120 10.14 -2.24 11.28
N PHE A 121 9.76 -2.21 10.00
CA PHE A 121 9.30 -3.40 9.30
C PHE A 121 10.44 -4.42 9.16
N LEU A 122 11.61 -3.97 8.68
CA LEU A 122 12.78 -4.85 8.50
C LEU A 122 13.31 -5.36 9.85
N LYS A 123 13.41 -4.51 10.88
CA LYS A 123 13.77 -4.96 12.24
C LYS A 123 12.82 -6.02 12.81
N LYS A 124 11.52 -5.95 12.48
CA LYS A 124 10.52 -6.89 12.98
C LYS A 124 10.53 -8.24 12.24
N PHE A 125 10.69 -8.22 10.91
CA PHE A 125 10.44 -9.41 10.08
C PHE A 125 11.67 -10.03 9.45
N SER A 126 12.85 -9.39 9.46
CA SER A 126 14.06 -10.05 8.97
C SER A 126 14.36 -11.34 9.73
N GLY A 127 14.75 -12.38 8.99
CA GLY A 127 14.98 -13.72 9.54
C GLY A 127 13.71 -14.55 9.78
N HIS A 128 12.51 -14.01 9.51
CA HIS A 128 11.28 -14.81 9.52
C HIS A 128 11.16 -15.69 8.28
N ASP A 129 10.46 -16.81 8.42
CA ASP A 129 10.08 -17.67 7.31
C ASP A 129 9.18 -16.95 6.30
N GLU A 130 9.17 -17.45 5.05
CA GLU A 130 8.26 -16.99 4.01
C GLU A 130 6.80 -17.10 4.48
N VAL A 131 6.05 -16.00 4.33
CA VAL A 131 4.63 -15.98 4.62
C VAL A 131 3.84 -16.08 3.32
N LYS A 132 3.02 -17.12 3.22
CA LYS A 132 2.03 -17.26 2.16
C LYS A 132 0.75 -16.56 2.58
N TYR A 133 0.31 -15.61 1.77
CA TYR A 133 -0.92 -14.87 1.98
C TYR A 133 -1.88 -15.11 0.83
N ARG A 134 -3.18 -15.13 1.13
CA ARG A 134 -4.22 -15.34 0.12
C ARG A 134 -5.36 -14.38 0.38
N PHE A 135 -5.95 -13.85 -0.68
CA PHE A 135 -7.14 -13.02 -0.58
C PHE A 135 -8.08 -13.30 -1.73
N TRP A 136 -9.36 -13.04 -1.48
CA TRP A 136 -10.42 -13.20 -2.45
C TRP A 136 -10.61 -11.90 -3.23
N GLU A 137 -10.42 -11.95 -4.56
CA GLU A 137 -10.77 -10.86 -5.49
C GLU A 137 -12.27 -10.97 -5.79
N ASN A 138 -13.12 -10.23 -5.05
CA ASN A 138 -14.59 -10.27 -5.24
C ASN A 138 -15.01 -10.03 -6.70
N ASP A 139 -14.44 -9.00 -7.33
CA ASP A 139 -14.79 -8.58 -8.69
C ASP A 139 -14.45 -9.66 -9.73
N LYS A 140 -13.35 -10.39 -9.51
CA LYS A 140 -12.86 -11.45 -10.41
C LYS A 140 -13.29 -12.86 -9.98
N LYS A 141 -13.99 -12.99 -8.86
CA LYS A 141 -14.42 -14.24 -8.23
C LYS A 141 -13.30 -15.29 -8.17
N ARG A 142 -12.08 -14.88 -7.82
CA ARG A 142 -10.90 -15.76 -7.76
C ARG A 142 -10.08 -15.55 -6.49
N MET A 143 -9.39 -16.61 -6.07
CA MET A 143 -8.37 -16.54 -5.02
C MET A 143 -7.04 -16.11 -5.63
N THR A 144 -6.44 -15.06 -5.08
CA THR A 144 -5.05 -14.70 -5.34
C THR A 144 -4.17 -15.29 -4.24
N TYR A 145 -3.02 -15.80 -4.63
CA TYR A 145 -1.99 -16.29 -3.73
C TYR A 145 -0.75 -15.44 -3.91
N MET A 146 -0.15 -15.01 -2.80
CA MET A 146 1.07 -14.24 -2.80
C MET A 146 2.05 -14.79 -1.78
N SER A 147 3.32 -14.64 -2.08
CA SER A 147 4.44 -15.00 -1.21
C SER A 147 5.14 -13.74 -0.76
N ILE A 148 5.37 -13.63 0.55
CA ILE A 148 6.17 -12.56 1.16
C ILE A 148 7.41 -13.22 1.73
N LYS A 149 8.58 -12.87 1.20
CA LYS A 149 9.87 -13.32 1.69
C LYS A 149 10.52 -12.20 2.49
N PHE A 150 11.30 -12.58 3.48
CA PHE A 150 12.04 -11.62 4.29
C PHE A 150 13.52 -11.81 4.09
N PRO A 151 14.31 -10.73 4.11
CA PRO A 151 15.77 -10.87 4.07
C PRO A 151 16.22 -11.60 5.33
N GLU A 152 17.18 -12.52 5.17
CA GLU A 152 17.75 -13.29 6.29
C GLU A 152 18.29 -12.36 7.38
N LYS A 153 18.89 -11.24 6.96
CA LYS A 153 19.43 -10.21 7.85
C LYS A 153 19.13 -8.82 7.33
N TYR A 154 18.81 -7.91 8.24
CA TYR A 154 18.75 -6.48 7.95
C TYR A 154 20.11 -5.84 8.24
N SER A 155 20.88 -5.59 7.18
CA SER A 155 22.25 -5.06 7.23
C SER A 155 22.45 -3.90 6.24
N GLU A 156 23.71 -3.52 6.00
CA GLU A 156 24.07 -2.50 5.01
C GLU A 156 24.03 -2.99 3.56
N GLU A 157 23.78 -4.28 3.35
CA GLU A 157 23.63 -4.87 2.03
C GLU A 157 22.33 -4.42 1.35
N LYS A 158 22.31 -4.52 0.01
CA LYS A 158 21.13 -4.18 -0.78
C LYS A 158 20.05 -5.23 -0.57
N ILE A 159 18.86 -4.77 -0.24
CA ILE A 159 17.63 -5.56 -0.15
C ILE A 159 16.72 -5.06 -1.26
N TYR A 160 16.45 -5.90 -2.27
CA TYR A 160 15.55 -5.52 -3.36
C TYR A 160 14.08 -5.76 -2.98
N LEU A 161 13.21 -4.85 -3.41
CA LEU A 161 11.78 -4.97 -3.13
C LEU A 161 11.18 -6.21 -3.80
N LYS A 162 11.59 -6.52 -5.03
CA LYS A 162 11.16 -7.72 -5.78
C LYS A 162 11.48 -9.03 -5.07
N ASP A 163 12.55 -9.06 -4.27
CA ASP A 163 12.99 -10.27 -3.56
C ASP A 163 12.12 -10.50 -2.31
N ILE A 164 11.52 -9.43 -1.77
CA ILE A 164 10.53 -9.49 -0.69
C ILE A 164 9.16 -9.88 -1.25
N ILE A 165 8.74 -9.22 -2.33
CA ILE A 165 7.41 -9.38 -2.93
C ILE A 165 7.42 -8.96 -4.40
N SER A 166 6.79 -9.77 -5.26
CA SER A 166 6.69 -9.48 -6.69
C SER A 166 5.92 -8.18 -6.95
N GLU A 167 6.20 -7.49 -8.06
CA GLU A 167 5.49 -6.26 -8.45
C GLU A 167 3.97 -6.49 -8.46
N LYS A 168 3.53 -7.54 -9.15
CA LYS A 168 2.12 -7.84 -9.32
C LYS A 168 1.41 -8.11 -7.99
N ASP A 169 2.03 -8.91 -7.12
CA ASP A 169 1.42 -9.26 -5.84
C ASP A 169 1.42 -8.06 -4.89
N GLY A 170 2.55 -7.34 -4.79
CA GLY A 170 2.69 -6.18 -3.92
C GLY A 170 1.74 -5.05 -4.28
N VAL A 171 1.58 -4.79 -5.57
CA VAL A 171 0.65 -3.78 -6.09
C VAL A 171 -0.79 -4.18 -5.86
N LYS A 172 -1.20 -5.40 -6.28
CA LYS A 172 -2.59 -5.87 -6.08
C LYS A 172 -2.97 -5.89 -4.61
N PHE A 173 -2.11 -6.45 -3.76
CA PHE A 173 -2.29 -6.45 -2.32
C PHE A 173 -2.51 -5.02 -1.80
N SER A 174 -1.64 -4.11 -2.19
CA SER A 174 -1.70 -2.73 -1.71
C SER A 174 -2.97 -2.03 -2.16
N LEU A 175 -3.30 -2.08 -3.46
CA LEU A 175 -4.48 -1.42 -4.02
C LEU A 175 -5.79 -1.96 -3.46
N ILE A 176 -5.92 -3.27 -3.27
CA ILE A 176 -7.11 -3.87 -2.65
C ILE A 176 -7.26 -3.39 -1.21
N MET A 177 -6.17 -3.34 -0.46
CA MET A 177 -6.19 -2.87 0.93
C MET A 177 -6.51 -1.38 1.01
N MET A 178 -5.96 -0.57 0.11
CA MET A 178 -6.26 0.86 -0.02
C MET A 178 -7.72 1.09 -0.37
N ARG A 179 -8.25 0.39 -1.38
CA ARG A 179 -9.67 0.45 -1.76
C ARG A 179 -10.59 0.10 -0.59
N LYS A 180 -10.32 -1.01 0.12
CA LYS A 180 -11.11 -1.36 1.32
C LYS A 180 -11.12 -0.25 2.37
N ILE A 181 -9.97 0.41 2.58
CA ILE A 181 -9.86 1.52 3.53
C ILE A 181 -10.72 2.70 3.07
N LEU A 182 -10.64 3.06 1.78
CA LEU A 182 -11.39 4.16 1.17
C LEU A 182 -12.91 3.88 1.11
N ASP A 183 -13.33 2.68 0.67
CA ASP A 183 -14.74 2.28 0.58
C ASP A 183 -15.45 2.38 1.94
N THR A 184 -14.77 1.98 3.03
CA THR A 184 -15.30 2.09 4.39
C THR A 184 -15.64 3.55 4.77
N GLN A 185 -14.95 4.53 4.18
CA GLN A 185 -15.19 5.95 4.44
C GLN A 185 -16.43 6.46 3.74
N ILE A 186 -16.65 6.04 2.50
CA ILE A 186 -17.83 6.39 1.73
C ILE A 186 -19.07 5.84 2.44
N GLU A 187 -19.03 4.57 2.86
CA GLU A 187 -20.14 3.93 3.59
C GLU A 187 -20.42 4.62 4.94
N SER A 188 -19.38 5.02 5.67
CA SER A 188 -19.51 5.77 6.93
C SER A 188 -20.07 7.18 6.73
N ALA A 189 -19.76 7.84 5.60
CA ALA A 189 -20.25 9.18 5.28
C ALA A 189 -21.71 9.17 4.81
N ASP A 190 -22.16 8.10 4.15
CA ASP A 190 -23.54 7.93 3.68
C ASP A 190 -24.53 7.53 4.78
N GLY A 191 -24.08 7.36 6.03
CA GLY A 191 -24.93 7.05 7.18
C GLY A 191 -25.59 5.67 7.14
N LYS A 192 -25.08 4.74 6.33
CA LYS A 192 -25.58 3.36 6.26
C LYS A 192 -24.85 2.49 7.29
N THR A 193 -25.37 2.47 8.52
CA THR A 193 -25.08 1.42 9.53
C THR A 193 -26.31 0.57 9.78
#